data_AF-A0A7K2E4J2-F1
#
_entry.id   AF-A0A7K2E4J2-F1
#
_cell.length_a   1.000
_cell.length_b   1.000
_cell.length_c   1.000
_cell.angle_alpha   90.00
_cell.angle_beta   90.00
_cell.angle_gamma   90.00
#
_symmetry.space_group_name_H-M   'P 1'
#
loop_
_entity.id
_entity.type
_entity.pdbx_description
1 polymer ?
#
loop_
_entity_poly.entity_id
_entity_poly.type
_entity_poly.pdbx_seq_one_letter_code
_entity_poly.pdbx_strand_id
1 'polypeptide(L)'
;MGQFGEPRNLTVGYLGPPGTFTEQAIYSQADLAAMNHRPINSIIDVLRAVGSGEVDLGLVAIENMIEGSVTATLDALAFDTDLFIQREVVIDVNLNLLGPPGMALESVERVRSYPVAHAQCREYLATHLGGAVFEAATSTADAARSLAEAGDRTTAAIAPLRSAEVYGLDVLAADIADHADNQTRFVLVAKDFIAAPTGHDKTSVVVYQRTDVPGSLIGILGEFAARAINLTSLQSRPTKASLGQYCFLLDCEGHIADEVVADALRNLNMKTSRVKFLGSYPSAGADHHDHVMNQVEVRKAAAWIDDLRGRILR
;
A
#
# COMPACT_ATOMS: atom_id res chain seq x y z
N MET A 1 5.40 -14.14 19.20
CA MET A 1 5.38 -15.33 18.32
C MET A 1 4.44 -14.99 17.17
N GLY A 2 5.01 -14.61 16.03
CA GLY A 2 4.25 -14.03 14.90
C GLY A 2 3.28 -15.01 14.28
N GLN A 3 2.26 -14.47 13.59
CA GLN A 3 1.18 -15.21 12.89
C GLN A 3 1.66 -16.17 11.78
N PHE A 4 2.96 -16.30 11.58
CA PHE A 4 3.57 -17.26 10.67
C PHE A 4 4.21 -18.35 11.55
N GLY A 5 3.75 -19.60 11.44
CA GLY A 5 4.33 -20.76 12.13
C GLY A 5 5.83 -20.92 11.84
N GLU A 6 6.50 -21.89 12.49
CA GLU A 6 7.96 -22.15 12.40
C GLU A 6 8.59 -21.69 11.08
N PRO A 7 9.74 -20.99 11.11
CA PRO A 7 10.26 -20.25 9.96
C PRO A 7 10.60 -21.22 8.82
N ARG A 8 9.59 -21.51 8.00
CA ARG A 8 9.78 -21.73 6.59
C ARG A 8 10.48 -20.47 6.09
N ASN A 9 11.47 -20.67 5.24
CA ASN A 9 12.16 -19.63 4.51
C ASN A 9 11.18 -18.94 3.55
N LEU A 10 10.23 -18.18 4.10
CA LEU A 10 9.21 -17.46 3.34
C LEU A 10 9.90 -16.46 2.41
N THR A 11 9.31 -16.28 1.23
CA THR A 11 9.80 -15.36 0.22
C THR A 11 8.80 -14.23 0.00
N VAL A 12 9.29 -13.00 0.11
CA VAL A 12 8.53 -11.77 -0.19
C VAL A 12 8.89 -11.31 -1.59
N GLY A 13 7.93 -11.35 -2.51
CA GLY A 13 8.03 -10.72 -3.82
C GLY A 13 7.78 -9.22 -3.73
N TYR A 14 8.52 -8.43 -4.50
CA TYR A 14 8.33 -6.97 -4.56
C TYR A 14 8.70 -6.40 -5.92
N LEU A 15 8.22 -5.19 -6.22
CA LEU A 15 8.60 -4.49 -7.45
C LEU A 15 10.09 -4.08 -7.39
N GLY A 16 10.89 -4.73 -8.23
CA GLY A 16 12.31 -4.45 -8.41
C GLY A 16 12.58 -3.22 -9.30
N PRO A 17 13.86 -2.94 -9.60
CA PRO A 17 15.06 -3.66 -9.17
C PRO A 17 15.36 -3.49 -7.66
N PRO A 18 16.40 -4.14 -7.11
CA PRO A 18 16.86 -3.83 -5.76
C PRO A 18 17.15 -2.34 -5.56
N GLY A 19 16.97 -1.83 -4.34
CA GLY A 19 17.15 -0.42 -4.00
C GLY A 19 15.89 0.45 -4.09
N THR A 20 14.73 -0.11 -4.44
CA THR A 20 13.46 0.65 -4.54
C THR A 20 12.90 1.02 -3.17
N PHE A 21 11.95 1.98 -3.16
CA PHE A 21 11.15 2.28 -1.96
C PHE A 21 10.38 1.05 -1.45
N THR A 22 9.95 0.14 -2.34
CA THR A 22 9.30 -1.12 -1.94
C THR A 22 10.25 -2.00 -1.14
N GLU A 23 11.52 -2.11 -1.55
CA GLU A 23 12.52 -2.83 -0.75
C GLU A 23 12.79 -2.11 0.58
N GLN A 24 12.89 -0.78 0.58
CA GLN A 24 13.03 -0.02 1.82
C GLN A 24 11.87 -0.30 2.79
N ALA A 25 10.64 -0.45 2.30
CA ALA A 25 9.47 -0.82 3.10
C ALA A 25 9.54 -2.26 3.64
N ILE A 26 10.19 -3.20 2.95
CA ILE A 26 10.50 -4.53 3.49
C ILE A 26 11.48 -4.39 4.67
N TYR A 27 12.56 -3.65 4.49
CA TYR A 27 13.62 -3.52 5.50
C TYR A 27 13.24 -2.65 6.70
N SER A 28 12.17 -1.84 6.60
CA SER A 28 11.60 -1.12 7.75
C SER A 28 10.88 -2.04 8.74
N GLN A 29 10.58 -3.29 8.34
CA GLN A 29 9.88 -4.28 9.16
C GLN A 29 10.83 -5.42 9.50
N ALA A 30 11.21 -5.56 10.76
CA ALA A 30 12.22 -6.54 11.19
C ALA A 30 11.88 -8.00 10.82
N ASP A 31 10.59 -8.34 10.82
CA ASP A 31 10.12 -9.68 10.44
C ASP A 31 10.20 -9.92 8.93
N LEU A 32 9.88 -8.92 8.10
CA LEU A 32 10.03 -9.00 6.64
C LEU A 32 11.50 -8.99 6.22
N ALA A 33 12.32 -8.17 6.87
CA ALA A 33 13.76 -8.07 6.61
C ALA A 33 14.48 -9.41 6.82
N ALA A 34 13.99 -10.26 7.73
CA ALA A 34 14.53 -11.58 8.01
C ALA A 34 14.10 -12.68 7.01
N MET A 35 13.16 -12.40 6.10
CA MET A 35 12.69 -13.33 5.08
C MET A 35 13.57 -13.31 3.82
N ASN A 36 13.35 -14.24 2.90
CA ASN A 36 13.94 -14.14 1.57
C ASN A 36 13.22 -13.06 0.76
N HIS A 37 13.95 -12.34 -0.09
CA HIS A 37 13.38 -11.30 -0.93
C HIS A 37 13.57 -11.64 -2.40
N ARG A 38 12.54 -11.40 -3.21
CA ARG A 38 12.57 -11.64 -4.65
C ARG A 38 12.12 -10.39 -5.42
N PRO A 39 13.03 -9.68 -6.11
CA PRO A 39 12.65 -8.59 -7.00
C PRO A 39 11.92 -9.16 -8.23
N ILE A 40 10.82 -8.51 -8.61
CA ILE A 40 9.96 -8.88 -9.74
C ILE A 40 9.71 -7.63 -10.59
N ASN A 41 9.55 -7.82 -11.91
CA ASN A 41 9.59 -6.73 -12.89
C ASN A 41 8.34 -5.85 -12.95
N SER A 42 7.21 -6.28 -12.37
CA SER A 42 6.00 -5.48 -12.33
C SER A 42 5.15 -5.79 -11.10
N ILE A 43 4.34 -4.82 -10.68
CA ILE A 43 3.37 -4.99 -9.57
C ILE A 43 2.40 -6.13 -9.86
N ILE A 44 1.92 -6.23 -11.11
CA ILE A 44 0.98 -7.26 -11.53
C ILE A 44 1.62 -8.65 -11.40
N ASP A 45 2.89 -8.77 -11.77
CA ASP A 45 3.62 -10.04 -11.65
C ASP A 45 3.92 -10.39 -10.19
N VAL A 46 4.13 -9.40 -9.30
CA VAL A 46 4.22 -9.66 -7.85
C VAL A 46 2.92 -10.30 -7.35
N LEU A 47 1.78 -9.70 -7.65
CA LEU A 47 0.47 -10.21 -7.23
C LEU A 47 0.20 -11.60 -7.84
N ARG A 48 0.53 -11.81 -9.12
CA ARG A 48 0.39 -13.11 -9.77
C ARG A 48 1.29 -14.18 -9.13
N ALA A 49 2.52 -13.82 -8.78
CA ALA A 49 3.47 -14.74 -8.14
C ALA A 49 3.00 -15.19 -6.75
N VAL A 50 2.33 -14.31 -5.99
CA VAL A 50 1.67 -14.71 -4.74
C VAL A 50 0.49 -15.64 -5.02
N GLY A 51 -0.36 -15.29 -5.98
CA GLY A 51 -1.53 -16.09 -6.36
C GLY A 51 -1.17 -17.49 -6.86
N SER A 52 -0.06 -17.64 -7.57
CA SER A 52 0.45 -18.94 -8.04
C SER A 52 1.24 -19.71 -6.96
N GLY A 53 1.63 -19.05 -5.86
CA GLY A 53 2.51 -19.62 -4.84
C GLY A 53 3.99 -19.69 -5.25
N GLU A 54 4.40 -18.93 -6.27
CA GLU A 54 5.80 -18.74 -6.63
C GLU A 54 6.58 -17.94 -5.56
N VAL A 55 5.88 -17.05 -4.85
CA VAL A 55 6.32 -16.40 -3.61
C VAL A 55 5.22 -16.54 -2.57
N ASP A 56 5.58 -16.48 -1.29
CA ASP A 56 4.62 -16.64 -0.19
C ASP A 56 3.83 -15.36 0.07
N LEU A 57 4.51 -14.22 -0.07
CA LEU A 57 4.00 -12.88 0.24
C LEU A 57 4.38 -11.90 -0.87
N GLY A 58 3.58 -10.85 -1.04
CA GLY A 58 3.87 -9.76 -1.96
C GLY A 58 3.77 -8.42 -1.27
N LEU A 59 4.77 -7.55 -1.39
CA LEU A 59 4.67 -6.16 -0.94
C LEU A 59 4.51 -5.25 -2.16
N VAL A 60 3.40 -4.51 -2.21
CA VAL A 60 3.07 -3.63 -3.33
C VAL A 60 2.61 -2.25 -2.83
N ALA A 61 3.02 -1.19 -3.52
CA ALA A 61 2.52 0.16 -3.26
C ALA A 61 1.04 0.25 -3.65
N ILE A 62 0.22 0.87 -2.81
CA ILE A 62 -1.22 1.06 -3.08
C ILE A 62 -1.59 2.54 -3.20
N GLU A 63 -0.85 3.42 -2.52
CA GLU A 63 -1.09 4.86 -2.52
C GLU A 63 0.19 5.63 -2.21
N ASN A 64 0.40 6.74 -2.91
CA ASN A 64 1.41 7.75 -2.60
C ASN A 64 0.71 9.09 -2.32
N MET A 65 1.24 9.87 -1.39
CA MET A 65 0.65 11.15 -0.98
C MET A 65 0.58 12.18 -2.11
N ILE A 66 1.56 12.18 -3.03
CA ILE A 66 1.64 13.15 -4.13
C ILE A 66 1.02 12.60 -5.41
N GLU A 67 1.33 11.37 -5.79
CA GLU A 67 0.86 10.75 -7.04
C GLU A 67 -0.54 10.13 -6.91
N GLY A 68 -1.05 9.99 -5.68
CA GLY A 68 -2.33 9.35 -5.38
C GLY A 68 -2.27 7.83 -5.44
N SER A 69 -3.41 7.20 -5.73
CA SER A 69 -3.52 5.74 -5.72
C SER A 69 -2.74 5.06 -6.86
N VAL A 70 -2.10 3.95 -6.54
CA VAL A 70 -1.44 3.08 -7.52
C VAL A 70 -2.48 2.24 -8.24
N THR A 71 -3.01 2.79 -9.33
CA THR A 71 -4.14 2.22 -10.09
C THR A 71 -3.92 0.78 -10.53
N ALA A 72 -2.68 0.39 -10.89
CA ALA A 72 -2.34 -0.98 -11.27
C ALA A 72 -2.56 -1.97 -10.13
N THR A 73 -2.17 -1.60 -8.90
CA THR A 73 -2.38 -2.41 -7.69
C THR A 73 -3.87 -2.55 -7.40
N LEU A 74 -4.61 -1.44 -7.41
CA LEU A 74 -6.04 -1.42 -7.15
C LEU A 74 -6.82 -2.27 -8.16
N ASP A 75 -6.52 -2.13 -9.44
CA ASP A 75 -7.17 -2.90 -10.50
C ASP A 75 -6.86 -4.40 -10.36
N ALA A 76 -5.62 -4.77 -10.09
CA ALA A 76 -5.23 -6.18 -9.96
C ALA A 76 -5.84 -6.85 -8.71
N LEU A 77 -5.91 -6.13 -7.59
CA LEU A 77 -6.61 -6.58 -6.40
C LEU A 77 -8.12 -6.70 -6.64
N ALA A 78 -8.71 -5.78 -7.42
CA ALA A 78 -10.13 -5.83 -7.72
C ALA A 78 -10.48 -6.96 -8.72
N PHE A 79 -9.72 -7.13 -9.79
CA PHE A 79 -10.16 -7.89 -10.96
C PHE A 79 -9.35 -9.17 -11.23
N ASP A 80 -8.07 -9.22 -10.85
CA ASP A 80 -7.14 -10.21 -11.38
C ASP A 80 -6.70 -11.27 -10.37
N THR A 81 -6.96 -11.06 -9.08
CA THR A 81 -6.44 -11.92 -8.00
C THR A 81 -7.46 -12.17 -6.88
N ASP A 82 -7.37 -13.28 -6.16
CA ASP A 82 -8.16 -13.55 -4.94
C ASP A 82 -7.25 -13.54 -3.70
N LEU A 83 -6.46 -12.47 -3.57
CA LEU A 83 -5.51 -12.28 -2.47
C LEU A 83 -6.14 -11.48 -1.33
N PHE A 84 -5.60 -11.71 -0.13
CA PHE A 84 -5.96 -10.96 1.07
C PHE A 84 -4.78 -10.11 1.53
N ILE A 85 -5.06 -8.84 1.81
CA ILE A 85 -4.15 -7.92 2.48
C ILE A 85 -3.98 -8.39 3.93
N GLN A 86 -2.73 -8.52 4.35
CA GLN A 86 -2.31 -9.03 5.66
C GLN A 86 -1.84 -7.92 6.60
N ARG A 87 -1.34 -6.81 6.05
CA ARG A 87 -0.96 -5.58 6.76
C ARG A 87 -0.72 -4.47 5.76
N GLU A 88 -0.74 -3.24 6.24
CA GLU A 88 -0.18 -2.09 5.53
C GLU A 88 1.16 -1.67 6.15
N VAL A 89 2.04 -1.08 5.33
CA VAL A 89 3.33 -0.52 5.72
C VAL A 89 3.39 0.87 5.13
N VAL A 90 3.62 1.89 5.95
CA VAL A 90 3.78 3.28 5.50
C VAL A 90 5.23 3.68 5.76
N ILE A 91 5.89 4.23 4.74
CA ILE A 91 7.24 4.81 4.88
C ILE A 91 7.26 6.20 4.28
N ASP A 92 8.15 7.03 4.83
CA ASP A 92 8.51 8.32 4.26
C ASP A 92 9.38 8.11 3.00
N VAL A 93 9.09 8.91 1.98
CA VAL A 93 9.72 8.88 0.66
C VAL A 93 10.81 9.95 0.62
N ASN A 94 11.93 9.66 1.27
CA ASN A 94 13.08 10.55 1.26
C ASN A 94 13.91 10.33 -0.01
N LEU A 95 13.99 11.37 -0.84
CA LEU A 95 14.85 11.39 -2.03
C LEU A 95 16.23 11.91 -1.65
N ASN A 96 17.27 11.17 -2.05
CA ASN A 96 18.66 11.47 -1.71
C ASN A 96 19.47 11.62 -2.99
N LEU A 97 20.45 12.52 -2.97
CA LEU A 97 21.44 12.63 -4.03
C LEU A 97 22.59 11.66 -3.74
N LEU A 98 22.77 10.68 -4.62
CA LEU A 98 23.77 9.63 -4.51
C LEU A 98 24.88 9.81 -5.54
N GLY A 99 26.12 9.50 -5.17
CA GLY A 99 27.30 9.54 -6.03
C GLY A 99 28.17 8.30 -5.84
N PRO A 100 29.11 8.00 -6.75
CA PRO A 100 30.11 6.97 -6.52
C PRO A 100 30.97 7.30 -5.28
N PRO A 101 31.59 6.29 -4.64
CA PRO A 101 32.41 6.50 -3.46
C PRO A 101 33.48 7.60 -3.62
N GLY A 102 33.47 8.56 -2.71
CA GLY A 102 34.40 9.69 -2.66
C GLY A 102 34.15 10.81 -3.68
N MET A 103 33.01 10.80 -4.39
CA MET A 103 32.61 11.90 -5.26
C MET A 103 32.29 13.15 -4.43
N ALA A 104 32.72 14.31 -4.89
CA ALA A 104 32.38 15.60 -4.27
C ALA A 104 31.09 16.16 -4.91
N LEU A 105 30.28 16.89 -4.14
CA LEU A 105 29.05 17.49 -4.67
C LEU A 105 29.34 18.47 -5.82
N GLU A 106 30.47 19.18 -5.75
CA GLU A 106 30.90 20.19 -6.72
C GLU A 106 31.30 19.58 -8.07
N SER A 107 31.57 18.27 -8.14
CA SER A 107 31.93 17.58 -9.39
C SER A 107 30.72 17.05 -10.16
N VAL A 108 29.50 17.30 -9.69
CA VAL A 108 28.26 16.84 -10.32
C VAL A 108 27.94 17.72 -11.54
N GLU A 109 28.01 17.12 -12.73
CA GLU A 109 27.65 17.74 -14.01
C GLU A 109 26.33 17.20 -14.56
N ARG A 110 25.94 15.99 -14.13
CA ARG A 110 24.73 15.29 -14.58
C ARG A 110 23.97 14.71 -13.39
N VAL A 111 22.65 14.79 -13.43
CA VAL A 111 21.77 14.21 -12.42
C VAL A 111 20.78 13.28 -13.10
N ARG A 112 20.76 12.02 -12.69
CA ARG A 112 19.90 10.98 -13.26
C ARG A 112 18.82 10.54 -12.29
N SER A 113 17.56 10.47 -12.74
CA SER A 113 16.47 9.94 -11.92
C SER A 113 15.19 9.69 -12.73
N TYR A 114 14.18 9.13 -12.07
CA TYR A 114 12.81 9.13 -12.59
C TYR A 114 12.29 10.57 -12.68
N PRO A 115 11.63 10.98 -13.79
CA PRO A 115 11.20 12.36 -13.98
C PRO A 115 10.35 12.93 -12.83
N VAL A 116 9.49 12.12 -12.22
CA VAL A 116 8.65 12.56 -11.10
C VAL A 116 9.49 12.83 -9.85
N ALA A 117 10.50 12.00 -9.57
CA ALA A 117 11.42 12.21 -8.44
C ALA A 117 12.31 13.46 -8.67
N HIS A 118 12.79 13.66 -9.90
CA HIS A 118 13.53 14.88 -10.24
C HIS A 118 12.66 16.15 -10.08
N ALA A 119 11.40 16.10 -10.50
CA ALA A 119 10.47 17.21 -10.36
C ALA A 119 10.16 17.56 -8.90
N GLN A 120 10.38 16.63 -7.97
CA GLN A 120 10.24 16.83 -6.52
C GLN A 120 11.50 17.36 -5.84
N CYS A 121 12.60 17.61 -6.57
CA CYS A 121 13.87 18.10 -5.99
C CYS A 121 14.36 19.39 -6.66
N ARG A 122 13.45 20.15 -7.30
CA ARG A 122 13.85 21.25 -8.19
C ARG A 122 14.48 22.41 -7.44
N GLU A 123 14.03 22.70 -6.22
CA GLU A 123 14.56 23.81 -5.43
C GLU A 123 15.99 23.52 -4.97
N TYR A 124 16.23 22.31 -4.48
CA TYR A 124 17.56 21.86 -4.09
C TYR A 124 18.53 21.88 -5.27
N LEU A 125 18.12 21.32 -6.41
CA LEU A 125 18.94 21.25 -7.62
C LEU A 125 19.22 22.63 -8.20
N ALA A 126 18.25 23.54 -8.24
CA ALA A 126 18.47 24.89 -8.73
C ALA A 126 19.48 25.66 -7.86
N THR A 127 19.46 25.42 -6.54
CA THR A 127 20.32 26.11 -5.57
C THR A 127 21.75 25.58 -5.58
N HIS A 128 21.93 24.26 -5.63
CA HIS A 128 23.25 23.63 -5.44
C HIS A 128 23.88 23.14 -6.74
N LEU A 129 23.07 22.79 -7.74
CA LEU A 129 23.47 22.11 -8.98
C LEU A 129 22.84 22.75 -10.22
N GLY A 130 22.69 24.09 -10.23
CA GLY A 130 21.96 24.80 -11.29
C GLY A 130 22.53 24.65 -12.71
N GLY A 131 23.77 24.17 -12.84
CA GLY A 131 24.41 23.85 -14.13
C GLY A 131 24.31 22.38 -14.55
N ALA A 132 23.78 21.49 -13.70
CA ALA A 132 23.75 20.05 -13.98
C ALA A 132 22.66 19.68 -14.99
N VAL A 133 23.00 18.78 -15.92
CA VAL A 133 22.06 18.28 -16.93
C VAL A 133 21.24 17.13 -16.36
N PHE A 134 19.92 17.20 -16.51
CA PHE A 134 19.04 16.10 -16.12
C PHE A 134 19.01 14.98 -17.17
N GLU A 135 19.19 13.74 -16.72
CA GLU A 135 19.05 12.54 -17.52
C GLU A 135 17.89 11.68 -16.98
N ALA A 136 16.90 11.40 -17.82
CA ALA A 136 15.75 10.58 -17.42
C ALA A 136 16.14 9.10 -17.29
N ALA A 137 15.70 8.48 -16.20
CA ALA A 137 15.78 7.04 -15.96
C ALA A 137 14.37 6.42 -15.87
N THR A 138 14.32 5.09 -15.94
CA THR A 138 13.05 4.34 -15.88
C THR A 138 12.49 4.25 -14.46
N SER A 139 13.36 4.31 -13.45
CA SER A 139 13.01 4.40 -12.03
C SER A 139 14.16 5.05 -11.25
N THR A 140 13.91 5.44 -10.00
CA THR A 140 14.95 5.97 -9.10
C THR A 140 16.03 4.93 -8.79
N ALA A 141 15.64 3.68 -8.54
CA ALA A 141 16.59 2.58 -8.32
C ALA A 141 17.39 2.22 -9.58
N ASP A 142 16.77 2.29 -10.78
CA ASP A 142 17.47 2.11 -12.04
C ASP A 142 18.53 3.19 -12.29
N ALA A 143 18.26 4.44 -11.88
CA ALA A 143 19.24 5.51 -11.93
C ALA A 143 20.46 5.21 -11.05
N ALA A 144 20.25 4.76 -9.81
CA ALA A 144 21.32 4.39 -8.89
C ALA A 144 22.11 3.17 -9.37
N ARG A 145 21.42 2.11 -9.84
CA ARG A 145 22.07 0.93 -10.44
C ARG A 145 22.97 1.32 -11.61
N SER A 146 22.43 2.09 -12.56
CA SER A 146 23.17 2.52 -13.75
C SER A 146 24.39 3.37 -13.39
N LEU A 147 24.26 4.22 -12.37
CA LEU A 147 25.36 5.03 -11.86
C LEU A 147 26.50 4.15 -11.31
N ALA A 148 26.17 3.15 -10.51
CA ALA A 148 27.15 2.22 -9.94
C ALA A 148 27.87 1.40 -11.02
N GLU A 149 27.16 1.00 -12.09
CA GLU A 149 27.72 0.24 -13.21
C GLU A 149 28.62 1.08 -14.14
N ALA A 150 28.29 2.37 -14.33
CA ALA A 150 29.01 3.24 -15.27
C ALA A 150 30.41 3.65 -14.78
N GLY A 151 30.63 3.73 -13.47
CA GLY A 151 31.90 4.19 -12.88
C GLY A 151 32.22 5.67 -13.15
N ASP A 152 31.21 6.44 -13.57
CA ASP A 152 31.31 7.84 -13.95
C ASP A 152 31.30 8.75 -12.71
N ARG A 153 32.33 9.58 -12.58
CA ARG A 153 32.53 10.49 -11.42
C ARG A 153 32.01 11.90 -11.63
N THR A 154 31.25 12.17 -12.70
CA THR A 154 30.53 13.45 -12.87
C THR A 154 29.00 13.32 -12.86
N THR A 155 28.48 12.10 -12.66
CA THR A 155 27.04 11.85 -12.58
C THR A 155 26.62 11.52 -11.15
N ALA A 156 25.51 12.12 -10.71
CA ALA A 156 24.81 11.75 -9.49
C ALA A 156 23.43 11.17 -9.81
N ALA A 157 22.84 10.41 -8.89
CA ALA A 157 21.49 9.86 -9.02
C ALA A 157 20.58 10.33 -7.89
N ILE A 158 19.31 10.63 -8.18
CA ILE A 158 18.32 10.87 -7.12
C ILE A 158 17.58 9.57 -6.86
N ALA A 159 17.71 9.03 -5.64
CA ALA A 159 17.18 7.70 -5.31
C ALA A 159 16.88 7.52 -3.81
N PRO A 160 16.15 6.43 -3.43
CA PRO A 160 15.97 6.06 -2.03
C PRO A 160 17.31 5.76 -1.36
N LEU A 161 17.39 5.94 -0.04
CA LEU A 161 18.59 5.62 0.72
C LEU A 161 18.99 4.15 0.56
N ARG A 162 18.01 3.25 0.44
CA ARG A 162 18.24 1.82 0.20
C ARG A 162 19.08 1.55 -1.06
N SER A 163 18.97 2.39 -2.09
CA SER A 163 19.81 2.25 -3.29
C SER A 163 21.29 2.48 -3.00
N ALA A 164 21.63 3.36 -2.05
CA ALA A 164 23.01 3.60 -1.65
C ALA A 164 23.65 2.35 -1.05
N GLU A 165 22.93 1.68 -0.14
CA GLU A 165 23.37 0.44 0.50
C GLU A 165 23.53 -0.70 -0.51
N VAL A 166 22.53 -0.88 -1.39
CA VAL A 166 22.49 -1.97 -2.36
C VAL A 166 23.60 -1.85 -3.40
N TYR A 167 23.91 -0.63 -3.86
CA TYR A 167 24.83 -0.38 -4.95
C TYR A 167 26.19 0.18 -4.52
N GLY A 168 26.43 0.34 -3.21
CA GLY A 168 27.69 0.86 -2.67
C GLY A 168 27.97 2.31 -3.09
N LEU A 169 26.94 3.16 -3.07
CA LEU A 169 27.04 4.58 -3.40
C LEU A 169 27.11 5.43 -2.12
N ASP A 170 27.75 6.59 -2.22
CA ASP A 170 27.80 7.59 -1.16
C ASP A 170 26.60 8.52 -1.26
N VAL A 171 26.08 8.95 -0.10
CA VAL A 171 25.05 9.98 -0.01
C VAL A 171 25.73 11.35 -0.04
N LEU A 172 25.62 12.06 -1.16
CA LEU A 172 26.17 13.41 -1.33
C LEU A 172 25.30 14.45 -0.60
N ALA A 173 23.99 14.24 -0.63
CA ALA A 173 23.01 15.03 0.12
C ALA A 173 21.79 14.17 0.44
N ALA A 174 21.36 14.22 1.69
CA ALA A 174 20.18 13.50 2.15
C ALA A 174 18.94 14.40 2.07
N ASP A 175 17.78 13.78 1.85
CA ASP A 175 16.46 14.41 1.98
C ASP A 175 16.30 15.72 1.18
N ILE A 176 16.59 15.64 -0.13
CA ILE A 176 16.62 16.79 -1.05
C ILE A 176 15.27 17.08 -1.71
N ALA A 177 14.18 16.51 -1.20
CA ALA A 177 12.84 16.74 -1.73
C ALA A 177 12.32 18.13 -1.32
N ASP A 178 11.62 18.80 -2.22
CA ASP A 178 11.06 20.14 -2.04
C ASP A 178 9.91 20.15 -1.02
N HIS A 179 9.21 19.01 -0.86
CA HIS A 179 8.13 18.83 0.11
C HIS A 179 8.54 17.77 1.12
N ALA A 180 8.64 18.17 2.39
CA ALA A 180 8.69 17.24 3.51
C ALA A 180 7.38 16.43 3.59
N ASP A 181 7.45 15.27 4.23
CA ASP A 181 6.30 14.41 4.56
C ASP A 181 5.67 13.62 3.38
N ASN A 182 6.33 13.46 2.23
CA ASN A 182 5.83 12.56 1.19
C ASN A 182 5.82 11.10 1.69
N GLN A 183 4.64 10.49 1.82
CA GLN A 183 4.50 9.11 2.27
C GLN A 183 3.97 8.19 1.18
N THR A 184 4.42 6.94 1.22
CA THR A 184 3.85 5.86 0.41
C THR A 184 3.31 4.76 1.30
N ARG A 185 2.06 4.40 1.06
CA ARG A 185 1.41 3.23 1.66
C ARG A 185 1.62 2.01 0.77
N PHE A 186 2.14 0.96 1.39
CA PHE A 186 2.30 -0.37 0.83
C PHE A 186 1.35 -1.34 1.53
N VAL A 187 0.95 -2.40 0.84
CA VAL A 187 0.19 -3.51 1.42
C VAL A 187 0.93 -4.81 1.22
N LEU A 188 1.02 -5.61 2.28
CA LEU A 188 1.48 -6.98 2.22
C LEU A 188 0.28 -7.86 1.88
N VAL A 189 0.40 -8.68 0.84
CA VAL A 189 -0.65 -9.59 0.41
C VAL A 189 -0.21 -11.05 0.54
N ALA A 190 -1.17 -11.92 0.82
CA ALA A 190 -1.00 -13.36 0.87
C ALA A 190 -2.24 -14.06 0.31
N LYS A 191 -2.10 -15.35 0.04
CA LYS A 191 -3.22 -16.22 -0.34
C LYS A 191 -3.85 -16.90 0.87
N ASP A 192 -5.11 -17.29 0.74
CA ASP A 192 -5.82 -18.28 1.58
C ASP A 192 -6.16 -17.93 3.04
N PHE A 193 -5.58 -16.89 3.65
CA PHE A 193 -5.88 -16.54 5.05
C PHE A 193 -6.12 -15.05 5.29
N ILE A 194 -6.82 -14.75 6.39
CA ILE A 194 -7.11 -13.41 6.88
C ILE A 194 -6.29 -13.23 8.17
N ALA A 195 -5.69 -12.06 8.36
CA ALA A 195 -4.96 -11.75 9.59
C ALA A 195 -5.89 -11.85 10.82
N ALA A 196 -5.31 -12.13 11.99
CA ALA A 196 -6.09 -12.09 13.23
C ALA A 196 -6.31 -10.63 13.67
N PRO A 197 -7.46 -10.33 14.31
CA PRO A 197 -7.77 -8.97 14.77
C PRO A 197 -6.76 -8.51 15.81
N THR A 198 -6.39 -7.23 15.73
CA THR A 198 -5.50 -6.55 16.67
C THR A 198 -6.24 -5.52 17.52
N GLY A 199 -7.46 -5.15 17.12
CA GLY A 199 -8.20 -4.03 17.70
C GLY A 199 -7.85 -2.68 17.07
N HIS A 200 -6.80 -2.64 16.26
CA HIS A 200 -6.40 -1.51 15.42
C HIS A 200 -6.27 -1.99 13.97
N ASP A 201 -7.41 -2.32 13.39
CA ASP A 201 -7.49 -3.00 12.11
C ASP A 201 -8.21 -2.13 11.07
N LYS A 202 -7.90 -2.40 9.81
CA LYS A 202 -8.58 -1.86 8.63
C LYS A 202 -9.16 -3.02 7.83
N THR A 203 -10.29 -2.80 7.20
CA THR A 203 -10.92 -3.75 6.28
C THR A 203 -11.07 -3.12 4.91
N SER A 204 -10.52 -3.79 3.90
CA SER A 204 -10.61 -3.38 2.49
C SER A 204 -11.62 -4.23 1.73
N VAL A 205 -12.47 -3.59 0.92
CA VAL A 205 -13.46 -4.27 0.07
C VAL A 205 -13.62 -3.60 -1.28
N VAL A 206 -14.05 -4.38 -2.28
CA VAL A 206 -14.54 -3.87 -3.56
C VAL A 206 -16.03 -4.10 -3.65
N VAL A 207 -16.80 -3.04 -3.84
CA VAL A 207 -18.25 -3.08 -3.94
C VAL A 207 -18.67 -2.83 -5.39
N TYR A 208 -19.29 -3.83 -6.01
CA TYR A 208 -19.79 -3.77 -7.37
C TYR A 208 -21.27 -3.38 -7.35
N GLN A 209 -21.60 -2.24 -7.95
CA GLN A 209 -22.99 -1.80 -8.05
C GLN A 209 -23.80 -2.75 -8.94
N ARG A 210 -25.09 -2.95 -8.62
CA ARG A 210 -26.02 -3.66 -9.52
C ARG A 210 -26.38 -2.81 -10.73
N THR A 211 -26.65 -1.54 -10.48
CA THR A 211 -27.05 -0.58 -11.49
C THR A 211 -26.46 0.77 -11.12
N ASP A 212 -25.85 1.46 -12.08
CA ASP A 212 -25.39 2.84 -11.91
C ASP A 212 -26.60 3.79 -12.02
N VAL A 213 -27.13 4.18 -10.87
CA VAL A 213 -28.25 5.12 -10.74
C VAL A 213 -27.93 6.16 -9.65
N PRO A 214 -28.50 7.38 -9.73
CA PRO A 214 -28.35 8.39 -8.69
C PRO A 214 -28.67 7.83 -7.29
N GLY A 215 -27.79 8.09 -6.32
CA GLY A 215 -27.95 7.63 -4.93
C GLY A 215 -27.41 6.22 -4.65
N SER A 216 -26.95 5.48 -5.66
CA SER A 216 -26.35 4.14 -5.48
C SER A 216 -25.13 4.15 -4.55
N LEU A 217 -24.21 5.11 -4.72
CA LEU A 217 -23.06 5.29 -3.81
C LEU A 217 -23.50 5.70 -2.40
N ILE A 218 -24.50 6.57 -2.27
CA ILE A 218 -25.05 6.97 -0.96
C ILE A 218 -25.59 5.74 -0.22
N GLY A 219 -26.28 4.84 -0.92
CA GLY A 219 -26.73 3.58 -0.34
C GLY A 219 -25.60 2.69 0.19
N ILE A 220 -24.46 2.65 -0.51
CA ILE A 220 -23.26 1.93 -0.05
C ILE A 220 -22.67 2.60 1.19
N LEU A 221 -22.43 3.91 1.13
CA LEU A 221 -21.85 4.67 2.24
C LEU A 221 -22.75 4.66 3.48
N GLY A 222 -24.07 4.63 3.28
CA GLY A 222 -25.07 4.54 4.34
C GLY A 222 -24.92 3.28 5.20
N GLU A 223 -24.44 2.16 4.66
CA GLU A 223 -24.22 0.94 5.45
C GLU A 223 -23.10 1.10 6.48
N PHE A 224 -22.06 1.87 6.16
CA PHE A 224 -20.98 2.17 7.09
C PHE A 224 -21.41 3.26 8.08
N ALA A 225 -22.01 4.33 7.57
CA ALA A 225 -22.44 5.47 8.38
C ALA A 225 -23.49 5.07 9.45
N ALA A 226 -24.45 4.21 9.11
CA ALA A 226 -25.48 3.74 10.04
C ALA A 226 -24.91 2.95 11.23
N ARG A 227 -23.66 2.50 11.14
CA ARG A 227 -22.95 1.72 12.17
C ARG A 227 -21.76 2.49 12.75
N ALA A 228 -21.65 3.79 12.44
CA ALA A 228 -20.52 4.65 12.83
C ALA A 228 -19.15 4.03 12.50
N ILE A 229 -19.06 3.37 11.33
CA ILE A 229 -17.80 2.83 10.82
C ILE A 229 -17.12 3.93 10.00
N ASN A 230 -15.91 4.31 10.40
CA ASN A 230 -15.14 5.31 9.67
C ASN A 230 -14.59 4.72 8.36
N LEU A 231 -14.64 5.51 7.29
CA LEU A 231 -14.03 5.17 6.00
C LEU A 231 -12.73 5.95 5.86
N THR A 232 -11.62 5.25 5.62
CA THR A 232 -10.30 5.87 5.45
C THR A 232 -9.91 6.02 3.99
N SER A 233 -10.58 5.31 3.08
CA SER A 233 -10.36 5.44 1.64
C SER A 233 -11.62 5.09 0.85
N LEU A 234 -11.83 5.81 -0.26
CA LEU A 234 -12.89 5.56 -1.24
C LEU A 234 -12.36 5.88 -2.63
N GLN A 235 -12.27 4.88 -3.49
CA GLN A 235 -11.82 5.04 -4.88
C GLN A 235 -12.83 4.41 -5.84
N SER A 236 -13.26 5.16 -6.84
CA SER A 236 -14.12 4.64 -7.92
C SER A 236 -13.27 4.11 -9.07
N ARG A 237 -13.62 2.93 -9.60
CA ARG A 237 -12.91 2.29 -10.71
C ARG A 237 -13.89 1.77 -11.76
N PRO A 238 -13.65 2.00 -13.06
CA PRO A 238 -14.43 1.36 -14.11
C PRO A 238 -14.17 -0.15 -14.09
N THR A 239 -15.23 -0.94 -14.15
CA THR A 239 -15.15 -2.42 -14.12
C THR A 239 -14.55 -3.04 -15.38
N LYS A 240 -14.33 -2.24 -16.43
CA LYS A 240 -13.89 -2.66 -17.77
C LYS A 240 -14.88 -3.60 -18.50
N ALA A 241 -16.05 -3.90 -17.91
CA ALA A 241 -17.09 -4.71 -18.53
C ALA A 241 -17.93 -3.91 -19.54
N SER A 242 -18.29 -2.66 -19.20
CA SER A 242 -18.98 -1.73 -20.09
C SER A 242 -18.81 -0.28 -19.61
N LEU A 243 -19.02 0.69 -20.50
CA LEU A 243 -19.02 2.12 -20.15
C LEU A 243 -20.14 2.43 -19.15
N GLY A 244 -19.81 3.15 -18.09
CA GLY A 244 -20.75 3.51 -17.02
C GLY A 244 -20.89 2.47 -15.90
N GLN A 245 -20.17 1.34 -15.95
CA GLN A 245 -20.15 0.38 -14.84
C GLN A 245 -18.93 0.57 -13.96
N TYR A 246 -19.18 0.98 -12.71
CA TYR A 246 -18.15 1.24 -11.71
C TYR A 246 -18.21 0.24 -10.55
N CYS A 247 -17.06 0.08 -9.91
CA CYS A 247 -16.94 -0.51 -8.59
C CYS A 247 -16.21 0.48 -7.67
N PHE A 248 -16.40 0.29 -6.36
CA PHE A 248 -15.80 1.16 -5.35
C PHE A 248 -14.87 0.33 -4.48
N LEU A 249 -13.60 0.73 -4.42
CA LEU A 249 -12.66 0.20 -3.46
C LEU A 249 -12.74 1.07 -2.22
N LEU A 250 -12.94 0.43 -1.07
CA LEU A 250 -13.23 1.05 0.19
C LEU A 250 -12.31 0.48 1.25
N ASP A 251 -11.73 1.36 2.05
CA ASP A 251 -11.07 1.00 3.30
C ASP A 251 -11.89 1.54 4.47
N CYS A 252 -12.14 0.71 5.47
CA CYS A 252 -12.87 1.09 6.67
C CYS A 252 -12.14 0.64 7.93
N GLU A 253 -12.33 1.35 9.03
CA GLU A 253 -11.83 0.93 10.33
C GLU A 253 -12.59 -0.28 10.87
N GLY A 254 -11.84 -1.21 11.43
CA GLY A 254 -12.34 -2.44 12.03
C GLY A 254 -11.98 -3.69 11.25
N HIS A 255 -12.32 -4.82 11.86
CA HIS A 255 -12.00 -6.16 11.40
C HIS A 255 -13.28 -6.92 11.02
N ILE A 256 -13.20 -7.89 10.11
CA ILE A 256 -14.31 -8.79 9.75
C ILE A 256 -14.84 -9.61 10.94
N ALA A 257 -14.06 -9.71 12.01
CA ALA A 257 -14.44 -10.36 13.26
C ALA A 257 -15.38 -9.48 14.11
N ASP A 258 -15.43 -8.19 13.83
CA ASP A 258 -16.29 -7.23 14.53
C ASP A 258 -17.69 -7.32 13.97
N GLU A 259 -18.68 -7.48 14.85
CA GLU A 259 -20.07 -7.69 14.46
C GLU A 259 -20.61 -6.53 13.61
N VAL A 260 -20.20 -5.29 13.89
CA VAL A 260 -20.59 -4.10 13.13
C VAL A 260 -20.08 -4.13 11.69
N VAL A 261 -18.81 -4.52 11.49
CA VAL A 261 -18.20 -4.62 10.15
C VAL A 261 -18.83 -5.79 9.39
N ALA A 262 -18.94 -6.95 10.03
CA ALA A 262 -19.57 -8.13 9.45
C ALA A 262 -21.02 -7.85 9.03
N ASP A 263 -21.78 -7.10 9.83
CA ASP A 263 -23.15 -6.73 9.51
C ASP A 263 -23.24 -5.71 8.37
N ALA A 264 -22.35 -4.72 8.32
CA ALA A 264 -22.26 -3.79 7.18
C ALA A 264 -22.00 -4.55 5.87
N LEU A 265 -21.00 -5.43 5.86
CA LEU A 265 -20.63 -6.20 4.68
C LEU A 265 -21.71 -7.21 4.26
N ARG A 266 -22.42 -7.81 5.23
CA ARG A 266 -23.57 -8.68 4.96
C ARG A 266 -24.69 -7.92 4.23
N ASN A 267 -25.01 -6.72 4.69
CA ASN A 267 -26.03 -5.87 4.06
C ASN A 267 -25.61 -5.41 2.66
N LEU A 268 -24.33 -5.02 2.49
CA LEU A 268 -23.80 -4.70 1.17
C LEU A 268 -23.87 -5.90 0.23
N ASN A 269 -23.49 -7.09 0.67
CA ASN A 269 -23.53 -8.29 -0.17
C ASN A 269 -24.95 -8.68 -0.58
N MET A 270 -25.96 -8.39 0.26
CA MET A 270 -27.37 -8.55 -0.11
C MET A 270 -27.86 -7.52 -1.13
N LYS A 271 -27.48 -6.25 -0.98
CA LYS A 271 -28.04 -5.11 -1.75
C LYS A 271 -27.31 -4.87 -3.07
N THR A 272 -26.03 -5.21 -3.15
CA THR A 272 -25.16 -4.93 -4.29
C THR A 272 -25.01 -6.16 -5.19
N SER A 273 -24.27 -6.02 -6.30
CA SER A 273 -24.08 -7.12 -7.25
C SER A 273 -23.12 -8.15 -6.68
N ARG A 274 -22.02 -7.65 -6.13
CA ARG A 274 -20.95 -8.43 -5.53
C ARG A 274 -20.20 -7.55 -4.54
N VAL A 275 -19.80 -8.11 -3.42
CA VAL A 275 -18.75 -7.55 -2.56
C VAL A 275 -17.57 -8.49 -2.62
N LYS A 276 -16.41 -7.98 -3.04
CA LYS A 276 -15.14 -8.70 -2.95
C LYS A 276 -14.43 -8.25 -1.69
N PHE A 277 -14.21 -9.17 -0.79
CA PHE A 277 -13.44 -8.92 0.43
C PHE A 277 -11.94 -9.00 0.10
N LEU A 278 -11.17 -7.94 0.42
CA LEU A 278 -9.73 -7.88 0.18
C LEU A 278 -8.90 -8.11 1.44
N GLY A 279 -9.52 -8.28 2.61
CA GLY A 279 -8.83 -8.56 3.86
C GLY A 279 -9.24 -7.63 4.99
N SER A 280 -9.04 -8.11 6.22
CA SER A 280 -8.98 -7.31 7.43
C SER A 280 -7.60 -7.50 8.03
N TYR A 281 -6.94 -6.42 8.40
CA TYR A 281 -5.51 -6.42 8.70
C TYR A 281 -5.12 -5.27 9.62
N PRO A 282 -3.97 -5.37 10.33
CA PRO A 282 -3.49 -4.30 11.20
C PRO A 282 -3.21 -3.02 10.41
N SER A 283 -3.70 -1.89 10.90
CA SER A 283 -3.44 -0.58 10.30
C SER A 283 -2.10 0.00 10.75
N ALA A 284 -1.42 0.73 9.85
CA ALA A 284 -0.23 1.50 10.15
C ALA A 284 -0.64 2.85 10.74
N GLY A 285 -0.72 2.91 12.07
CA GLY A 285 -1.14 4.09 12.83
C GLY A 285 -1.29 3.75 14.32
N ALA A 286 -1.39 4.76 15.17
CA ALA A 286 -1.52 4.58 16.63
C ALA A 286 -2.90 4.96 17.19
N ASP A 287 -3.77 5.59 16.40
CA ASP A 287 -4.93 6.31 16.93
C ASP A 287 -6.26 5.85 16.34
N HIS A 288 -7.02 5.04 17.09
CA HIS A 288 -8.49 4.99 16.99
C HIS A 288 -9.11 4.73 18.38
N HIS A 289 -9.69 5.75 18.99
CA HIS A 289 -10.39 5.65 20.29
C HIS A 289 -11.85 5.15 20.16
N ASP A 290 -12.49 5.34 19.01
CA ASP A 290 -13.94 5.14 18.86
C ASP A 290 -14.35 3.67 18.65
N HIS A 291 -13.44 2.83 18.14
CA HIS A 291 -13.76 1.45 17.71
C HIS A 291 -14.17 0.53 18.87
N VAL A 292 -13.53 0.68 20.03
CA VAL A 292 -13.78 -0.17 21.21
C VAL A 292 -15.17 0.08 21.80
N MET A 293 -15.67 1.32 21.73
CA MET A 293 -16.96 1.70 22.32
C MET A 293 -18.14 1.07 21.58
N ASN A 294 -18.07 0.98 20.26
CA ASN A 294 -19.16 0.42 19.45
C ASN A 294 -19.38 -1.07 19.72
N GLN A 295 -18.34 -1.87 20.00
CA GLN A 295 -18.50 -3.31 20.22
C GLN A 295 -19.27 -3.66 21.50
N VAL A 296 -19.09 -2.88 22.56
CA VAL A 296 -19.76 -3.13 23.85
C VAL A 296 -21.26 -2.88 23.72
N GLU A 297 -21.65 -1.78 23.10
CA GLU A 297 -23.06 -1.43 22.93
C GLU A 297 -23.77 -2.39 21.98
N VAL A 298 -23.08 -2.89 20.95
CA VAL A 298 -23.63 -3.91 20.04
C VAL A 298 -23.92 -5.21 20.77
N ARG A 299 -23.00 -5.69 21.62
CA ARG A 299 -23.23 -6.90 22.43
C ARG A 299 -24.40 -6.74 23.39
N LYS A 300 -24.56 -5.56 24.01
CA LYS A 300 -25.72 -5.26 24.87
C LYS A 300 -27.02 -5.28 24.06
N ALA A 301 -27.03 -4.66 22.88
CA ALA A 301 -28.19 -4.67 21.99
C ALA A 301 -28.55 -6.08 21.53
N ALA A 302 -27.56 -6.91 21.17
CA ALA A 302 -27.76 -8.31 20.80
C ALA A 302 -28.38 -9.13 21.95
N ALA A 303 -27.83 -9.01 23.16
CA ALA A 303 -28.37 -9.68 24.34
C ALA A 303 -29.82 -9.26 24.66
N TRP A 304 -30.14 -7.98 24.46
CA TRP A 304 -31.51 -7.48 24.61
C TRP A 304 -32.47 -8.07 23.58
N ILE A 305 -32.05 -8.18 22.31
CA ILE A 305 -32.85 -8.82 21.26
C ILE A 305 -33.07 -10.31 21.55
N ASP A 306 -32.06 -11.01 22.06
CA ASP A 306 -32.18 -12.42 22.40
C ASP A 306 -33.11 -12.66 23.60
N ASP A 307 -33.12 -11.78 24.61
CA ASP A 307 -34.11 -11.78 25.68
C ASP A 307 -35.54 -11.62 25.13
N LEU A 308 -35.76 -10.68 24.19
CA LEU A 308 -37.07 -10.51 23.55
C LEU A 308 -37.49 -11.73 22.74
N ARG A 309 -36.58 -12.34 21.97
CA ARG A 309 -36.85 -13.57 21.20
C ARG A 309 -37.20 -14.74 22.12
N GLY A 310 -36.57 -14.83 23.29
CA GLY A 310 -36.87 -15.84 24.30
C GLY A 310 -38.30 -15.78 24.84
N ARG A 311 -39.01 -14.66 24.65
CA ARG A 311 -40.40 -14.45 25.08
C ARG A 311 -41.43 -14.80 24.01
N ILE A 312 -41.01 -15.21 22.83
CA ILE A 312 -41.92 -15.67 21.78
C ILE A 312 -42.55 -16.99 22.24
N LEU A 313 -43.88 -16.99 22.37
CA LEU A 313 -44.65 -18.20 22.67
C LEU A 313 -44.39 -19.26 21.59
N ARG A 314 -43.93 -20.44 22.01
CA ARG A 314 -43.71 -21.61 21.15
C ARG A 314 -44.98 -22.44 21.02
#